data_AF-A0A7Z9WMD8-F1
#
_entry.id   AF-A0A7Z9WMD8-F1
#
_cell.length_a   1.000
_cell.length_b   1.000
_cell.length_c   1.000
_cell.angle_alpha   90.00
_cell.angle_beta   90.00
_cell.angle_gamma   90.00
#
_symmetry.space_group_name_H-M   'P 1'
#
loop_
_entity.id
_entity.type
_entity.pdbx_description
1 polymer ?
#
loop_
_entity_poly.entity_id
_entity_poly.type
_entity_poly.pdbx_seq_one_letter_code
_entity_poly.pdbx_strand_id
1 'polypeptide(L)'
;NIGAGNELPNIELTRLILKLLGKPESLIQYVRDRPGHDRRYSLDCSKIRALGWRCRYSFEEALERTVRWYVENEWWWRKIKSGEYWDYYRRQYEGREIK
;
A
#
# COMPACT_ATOMS: atom_id res chain seq x y z
N ASN A 1 12.54 -15.36 -9.15
CA ASN A 1 11.72 -14.37 -8.45
C ASN A 1 12.54 -13.15 -8.12
N ILE A 2 11.87 -12.01 -8.03
CA ILE A 2 12.44 -10.73 -7.62
C ILE A 2 11.55 -10.21 -6.49
N GLY A 3 12.14 -9.75 -5.40
CA GLY A 3 11.40 -9.31 -4.24
C GLY A 3 12.34 -8.73 -3.19
N ALA A 4 11.84 -7.75 -2.44
CA ALA A 4 12.64 -6.99 -1.50
C ALA A 4 12.92 -7.71 -0.17
N GLY A 5 12.31 -8.89 0.05
CA GLY A 5 12.46 -9.65 1.30
C GLY A 5 11.73 -9.05 2.49
N ASN A 6 10.87 -8.05 2.27
CA ASN A 6 10.08 -7.41 3.32
C ASN A 6 8.68 -8.05 3.34
N GLU A 7 8.32 -8.61 4.50
CA GLU A 7 6.96 -9.08 4.79
C GLU A 7 6.35 -8.17 5.84
N LEU A 8 5.17 -7.63 5.55
CA LEU A 8 4.52 -6.68 6.44
C LEU A 8 3.00 -6.88 6.39
N PRO A 9 2.32 -6.98 7.56
CA PRO A 9 0.87 -6.96 7.60
C PRO A 9 0.31 -5.63 7.06
N ASN A 10 -0.83 -5.68 6.39
CA ASN A 10 -1.48 -4.49 5.84
C ASN A 10 -1.72 -3.39 6.90
N ILE A 11 -2.09 -3.79 8.13
CA ILE A 11 -2.35 -2.85 9.22
C ILE A 11 -1.10 -2.06 9.62
N GLU A 12 0.07 -2.70 9.65
CA GLU A 12 1.32 -2.01 9.98
C GLU A 12 1.72 -1.04 8.87
N LEU A 13 1.56 -1.43 7.59
CA LEU A 13 1.75 -0.52 6.47
C LEU A 13 0.83 0.71 6.57
N THR A 14 -0.45 0.51 6.89
CA THR A 14 -1.41 1.61 7.07
C THR A 14 -0.98 2.56 8.19
N ARG A 15 -0.57 2.04 9.36
CA ARG A 15 -0.06 2.86 10.46
C ARG A 15 1.18 3.66 10.09
N LEU A 16 2.12 3.05 9.37
CA LEU A 16 3.33 3.74 8.89
C LEU A 16 2.99 4.90 7.96
N ILE A 17 2.04 4.72 7.03
CA ILE A 17 1.57 5.78 6.15
C ILE A 17 0.92 6.92 6.95
N LEU A 18 0.04 6.61 7.91
CA LEU A 18 -0.59 7.62 8.75
C LEU A 18 0.43 8.40 9.57
N LYS A 19 1.41 7.72 10.16
CA LYS A 19 2.53 8.35 10.88
C LYS A 19 3.32 9.30 9.98
N LEU A 20 3.69 8.87 8.78
CA LEU A 20 4.42 9.71 7.81
C LEU A 20 3.63 10.95 7.39
N LEU A 21 2.30 10.86 7.34
CA LEU A 21 1.41 11.98 7.01
C LEU A 21 0.99 12.82 8.22
N GLY A 22 1.42 12.48 9.44
CA GLY A 22 0.97 13.14 10.67
C GLY A 22 -0.55 13.01 10.90
N LYS A 23 -1.13 11.86 10.57
CA LYS A 23 -2.58 11.59 10.68
C LYS A 23 -2.88 10.61 11.82
N PRO A 24 -4.04 10.74 12.48
CA PRO A 24 -4.40 9.86 13.58
C PRO A 24 -4.82 8.47 13.07
N GLU A 25 -4.57 7.44 13.88
CA GLU A 25 -5.03 6.06 13.62
C GLU A 25 -6.56 5.93 13.64
N SER A 26 -7.29 6.91 14.17
CA SER A 26 -8.76 6.95 14.14
C SER A 26 -9.36 7.00 12.71
N LEU A 27 -8.53 7.25 11.69
CA LEU A 27 -8.94 7.16 10.28
C LEU A 27 -8.99 5.71 9.76
N ILE A 28 -8.44 4.74 10.51
CA ILE A 28 -8.50 3.32 10.15
C ILE A 28 -9.91 2.80 10.44
N GLN A 29 -10.54 2.22 9.41
CA GLN A 29 -11.82 1.53 9.55
C GLN A 29 -11.66 0.08 9.15
N TYR A 30 -12.12 -0.83 10.02
CA TYR A 30 -12.21 -2.23 9.70
C TYR A 30 -13.47 -2.47 8.90
N VAL A 31 -13.34 -3.11 7.74
CA VAL A 31 -14.47 -3.44 6.87
C VAL A 31 -14.55 -4.95 6.66
N ARG A 32 -15.66 -5.42 6.12
CA ARG A 32 -15.80 -6.81 5.70
C ARG A 32 -14.62 -7.24 4.78
N ASP A 33 -14.08 -8.41 5.09
CA ASP A 33 -12.91 -8.98 4.41
C ASP A 33 -13.23 -9.35 2.95
N ARG A 34 -12.18 -9.41 2.13
CA ARG A 34 -12.28 -9.79 0.71
C ARG A 34 -12.57 -11.30 0.59
N PRO A 35 -13.59 -11.71 -0.19
CA PRO A 35 -13.78 -13.13 -0.52
C PRO A 35 -12.52 -13.70 -1.21
N GLY A 36 -12.00 -14.81 -0.68
CA GLY A 36 -10.78 -15.45 -1.20
C GLY A 36 -9.49 -14.68 -0.91
N HIS A 37 -9.40 -14.00 0.24
CA HIS A 37 -8.20 -13.24 0.62
C HIS A 37 -7.02 -14.15 0.96
N ASP A 38 -6.03 -14.21 0.07
CA ASP A 38 -4.72 -14.78 0.38
C ASP A 38 -4.03 -13.95 1.47
N ARG A 39 -3.71 -14.59 2.59
CA ARG A 39 -3.26 -13.88 3.80
C ARG A 39 -1.78 -13.52 3.81
N ARG A 40 -0.96 -14.20 3.00
CA ARG A 40 0.49 -14.02 2.99
C ARG A 40 1.06 -14.33 1.62
N TYR A 41 1.86 -13.39 1.12
CA TYR A 41 2.76 -13.61 0.00
C TYR A 41 4.20 -13.49 0.47
N SER A 42 5.04 -14.41 0.00
CA SER A 42 6.47 -14.44 0.29
C SER A 42 7.19 -15.08 -0.90
N LEU A 43 8.39 -14.59 -1.19
CA LEU A 43 9.18 -15.05 -2.33
C LEU A 43 10.60 -15.40 -1.88
N ASP A 44 11.07 -16.61 -2.24
CA ASP A 44 12.51 -16.86 -2.25
C ASP A 44 13.14 -16.16 -3.46
N CYS A 45 14.10 -15.28 -3.18
CA CYS A 45 14.85 -14.50 -4.15
C CYS A 45 16.35 -14.87 -4.16
N SER A 46 16.73 -16.02 -3.58
CA SER A 46 18.10 -16.55 -3.55
C SER A 46 18.76 -16.54 -4.93
N LYS A 47 18.05 -17.05 -5.95
CA LYS A 47 18.56 -17.16 -7.33
C LYS A 47 18.98 -15.81 -7.94
N ILE A 48 18.21 -14.75 -7.75
CA ILE A 48 18.57 -13.44 -8.32
C ILE A 48 19.63 -12.73 -7.47
N ARG A 49 19.64 -12.92 -6.15
CA ARG A 49 20.70 -12.41 -5.27
C ARG A 49 22.07 -12.98 -5.63
N ALA A 50 22.13 -14.23 -6.06
CA ALA A 50 23.36 -14.86 -6.56
C ALA A 50 23.90 -14.18 -7.84
N LEU A 51 23.05 -13.47 -8.59
CA LEU A 51 23.44 -12.64 -9.74
C LEU A 51 23.90 -11.23 -9.34
N GLY A 52 24.07 -10.96 -8.05
CA GLY A 52 24.50 -9.66 -7.53
C GLY A 52 23.35 -8.65 -7.31
N TRP A 53 22.10 -9.02 -7.60
CA TRP A 53 20.96 -8.15 -7.35
C TRP A 53 20.75 -7.88 -5.86
N ARG A 54 20.54 -6.61 -5.52
CA ARG A 54 20.21 -6.15 -4.16
C ARG A 54 19.25 -4.97 -4.25
N CYS A 55 18.40 -4.81 -3.23
CA CYS A 55 17.58 -3.62 -3.08
C CYS A 55 18.47 -2.39 -2.87
N ARG A 56 18.17 -1.32 -3.61
CA ARG A 56 18.86 -0.03 -3.47
C ARG A 56 18.40 0.77 -2.25
N TYR A 57 17.17 0.53 -1.79
CA TYR A 57 16.55 1.22 -0.66
C TYR A 57 16.00 0.19 0.32
N SER A 58 16.03 0.52 1.60
CA SER A 58 15.22 -0.13 2.62
C SER A 58 13.73 0.11 2.37
N PHE A 59 12.87 -0.64 3.07
CA PHE A 59 11.43 -0.47 2.96
C PHE A 59 11.00 0.92 3.46
N GLU A 60 11.57 1.36 4.58
CA GLU A 60 11.28 2.61 5.25
C GLU A 60 11.64 3.81 4.36
N GLU A 61 12.85 3.82 3.79
CA GLU A 61 13.28 4.87 2.85
C GLU A 61 12.40 4.92 1.62
N ALA A 62 12.03 3.76 1.06
CA ALA A 62 11.18 3.70 -0.12
C ALA A 62 9.77 4.21 0.19
N LEU A 63 9.18 3.80 1.33
CA LEU A 63 7.84 4.22 1.74
C LEU A 63 7.77 5.73 1.97
N GLU A 64 8.74 6.31 2.67
CA GLU A 64 8.81 7.76 2.89
C GLU A 64 8.85 8.51 1.55
N ARG A 65 9.71 8.07 0.62
CA ARG A 65 9.83 8.67 -0.71
C ARG A 65 8.53 8.56 -1.51
N THR A 66 7.84 7.41 -1.44
CA THR A 66 6.55 7.22 -2.09
C THR A 66 5.50 8.18 -1.51
N VAL A 67 5.36 8.24 -0.18
CA VAL A 67 4.40 9.15 0.48
C VAL A 67 4.67 10.60 0.08
N ARG A 68 5.93 11.05 0.16
CA ARG A 68 6.33 12.40 -0.23
C ARG A 68 6.00 12.68 -1.69
N TRP A 69 6.28 11.74 -2.60
CA TRP A 69 5.98 11.90 -4.01
C TRP A 69 4.48 12.14 -4.26
N TYR A 70 3.59 11.37 -3.60
CA TYR A 70 2.15 11.56 -3.76
C TYR A 70 1.65 12.91 -3.21
N VAL A 71 2.25 13.40 -2.13
CA VAL A 71 1.95 14.74 -1.58
C VAL A 71 2.36 15.84 -2.56
N GLU A 72 3.56 15.73 -3.15
CA GLU A 72 4.14 16.75 -4.04
C GLU A 72 3.57 16.70 -5.47
N ASN A 73 3.01 15.57 -5.90
CA ASN A 73 2.57 15.35 -7.29
C ASN A 73 1.05 15.27 -7.42
N GLU A 74 0.38 16.15 -6.70
CA GLU A 74 -1.08 16.21 -6.65
C GLU A 74 -1.73 16.45 -8.02
N TRP A 75 -1.12 17.32 -8.83
CA TRP A 75 -1.52 17.58 -10.21
C TRP A 75 -1.58 16.31 -11.08
N TRP A 76 -0.78 15.30 -10.73
CA TRP A 76 -0.69 14.06 -11.49
C TRP A 76 -1.85 13.11 -11.17
N TRP A 77 -2.12 12.85 -9.87
CA TRP A 77 -3.14 11.87 -9.49
C TRP A 77 -4.56 12.44 -9.41
N ARG A 78 -4.74 13.75 -9.15
CA ARG A 78 -6.10 14.31 -8.97
C ARG A 78 -7.00 14.10 -10.18
N LYS A 79 -6.48 14.26 -11.39
CA LYS A 79 -7.23 14.03 -12.63
C LYS A 79 -7.67 12.57 -12.82
N ILE A 80 -6.92 11.62 -12.27
CA ILE A 80 -7.24 10.19 -12.32
C ILE A 80 -8.41 9.86 -11.39
N LYS A 81 -8.62 10.64 -10.32
CA LYS A 81 -9.73 10.48 -9.37
C LYS A 81 -11.01 11.18 -9.88
N SER A 82 -11.44 10.84 -11.10
CA SER A 82 -12.66 11.34 -11.72
C SER A 82 -13.46 10.22 -12.40
N GLY A 83 -14.73 10.47 -12.70
CA GLY A 83 -15.61 9.55 -13.43
C GLY A 83 -15.57 8.12 -12.91
N GLU A 84 -15.04 7.22 -13.74
CA GLU A 84 -14.93 5.78 -13.50
C GLU A 84 -14.26 5.42 -12.17
N TYR A 85 -13.30 6.23 -11.69
CA TYR A 85 -12.68 6.00 -10.38
C TYR A 85 -13.73 6.05 -9.26
N TRP A 86 -14.62 7.05 -9.27
CA TRP A 86 -15.64 7.21 -8.24
C TRP A 86 -16.76 6.18 -8.39
N ASP A 87 -17.11 5.80 -9.62
CA ASP A 87 -18.06 4.72 -9.87
C ASP A 87 -17.55 3.38 -9.33
N TYR A 88 -16.27 3.07 -9.57
CA TYR A 88 -15.62 1.92 -8.97
C TYR A 88 -15.60 2.00 -7.44
N TYR A 89 -15.19 3.15 -6.88
CA TYR A 89 -15.08 3.32 -5.44
C TYR A 89 -16.43 3.12 -4.74
N ARG A 90 -17.50 3.72 -5.27
CA ARG A 90 -18.87 3.50 -4.78
C ARG A 90 -19.24 2.02 -4.83
N ARG A 91 -19.13 1.39 -6.00
CA ARG A 91 -19.49 -0.04 -6.16
C ARG A 91 -18.73 -0.96 -5.20
N GLN A 92 -17.48 -0.63 -4.87
CA GLN A 92 -16.66 -1.48 -4.02
C GLN A 92 -16.83 -1.22 -2.53
N TYR A 93 -17.05 0.02 -2.11
CA TYR A 93 -16.96 0.42 -0.70
C TYR A 93 -18.25 1.03 -0.14
N GLU A 94 -19.13 1.57 -0.98
CA GLU A 94 -20.42 2.10 -0.52
C GLU A 94 -21.27 0.98 0.06
N GLY A 95 -21.81 1.19 1.26
CA GLY A 95 -22.61 0.19 1.97
C GLY A 95 -21.80 -1.01 2.50
N ARG A 96 -20.46 -1.01 2.45
CA ARG A 96 -19.69 -2.03 3.18
C ARG A 96 -19.91 -1.89 4.68
N GLU A 97 -20.16 -3.03 5.31
CA GLU A 97 -20.26 -3.14 6.76
C GLU A 97 -18.93 -2.75 7.42
N ILE A 98 -18.99 -1.74 8.29
CA ILE A 98 -17.91 -1.33 9.18
C ILE A 98 -18.02 -2.21 10.43
N LYS A 99 -16.89 -2.81 10.81
CA LYS A 99 -16.76 -3.65 12.01
C LYS A 99 -16.37 -2.84 13.23
#